data_AF-A0A914X9K0-F1
#
_entry.id   AF-A0A914X9K0-F1
#
_cell.length_a   1.000
_cell.length_b   1.000
_cell.length_c   1.000
_cell.angle_alpha   90.00
_cell.angle_beta   90.00
_cell.angle_gamma   90.00
#
_symmetry.space_group_name_H-M   'P 1'
#
loop_
_entity.id
_entity.type
_entity.pdbx_description
1 polymer ?
#
loop_
_entity_poly.entity_id
_entity_poly.type
_entity_poly.pdbx_seq_one_letter_code
_entity_poly.pdbx_strand_id
1 'polypeptide(L)'
;MNRTNVTNGTSALAASMAWLYQNETEFTILFGIGLLALFTNPLIMWTIWRQKPLHTGCFFIIAQLALADFIVGAAFTGTMIKRFIRIEGYLGEIISQLQCAFEMAPNYFSESASLSLALALGCERLLAAAMPIKFMAHQWKIAYAASVVAWTIPILDCSTMLIVMNLSPSKMVNFCTSAMAVTKGGV
;
A
#
# COMPACT_ATOMS: atom_id res chain seq x y z
N MET A 1 -2.56 37.88 35.46
CA MET A 1 -3.28 37.46 34.24
C MET A 1 -2.27 36.92 33.24
N ASN A 2 -2.46 35.66 32.85
CA ASN A 2 -1.52 34.78 32.17
C ASN A 2 -1.59 34.98 30.65
N ARG A 3 -0.49 35.36 29.97
CA ARG A 3 -0.46 35.67 28.52
C ARG A 3 0.71 34.97 27.81
N THR A 4 0.84 33.65 27.97
CA THR A 4 1.93 32.86 27.33
C THR A 4 1.46 31.61 26.57
N ASN A 5 0.15 31.30 26.50
CA ASN A 5 -0.33 30.06 25.87
C ASN A 5 -0.90 30.21 24.43
N VAL A 6 -0.98 31.41 23.87
CA VAL A 6 -1.65 31.63 22.56
C VAL A 6 -0.68 31.52 21.37
N THR A 7 0.61 31.77 21.57
CA THR A 7 1.62 31.81 20.49
C THR A 7 2.06 30.43 19.97
N ASN A 8 1.98 29.38 20.81
CA ASN A 8 2.38 28.02 20.41
C ASN A 8 1.34 27.33 19.49
N GLY A 9 0.06 27.67 19.63
CA GLY A 9 -1.00 27.12 18.76
C GLY A 9 -0.97 27.71 17.36
N THR A 10 -0.70 29.02 17.25
CA THR A 10 -0.64 29.74 15.97
C THR A 10 0.59 29.37 15.12
N SER A 11 1.72 29.02 15.72
CA SER A 11 2.93 28.60 15.00
C SER A 11 2.84 27.15 14.51
N ALA A 12 2.26 26.25 15.31
CA ALA A 12 1.95 24.88 14.89
C ALA A 12 0.94 24.87 13.74
N LEU A 13 -0.05 25.76 13.80
CA LEU A 13 -1.01 25.98 12.73
C LEU A 13 -0.40 26.47 11.43
N ALA A 14 0.36 27.55 11.51
CA ALA A 14 1.00 28.13 10.34
C ALA A 14 1.96 27.13 9.69
N ALA A 15 2.67 26.32 10.49
CA ALA A 15 3.48 25.22 9.98
C ALA A 15 2.61 24.16 9.30
N SER A 16 1.54 23.66 9.93
CA SER A 16 0.65 22.65 9.35
C SER A 16 -0.05 23.11 8.07
N MET A 17 -0.43 24.38 7.98
CA MET A 17 -1.02 24.98 6.77
C MET A 17 0.02 25.20 5.67
N ALA A 18 1.26 25.55 6.02
CA ALA A 18 2.36 25.65 5.06
C ALA A 18 2.75 24.28 4.48
N TRP A 19 2.64 23.19 5.28
CA TRP A 19 2.82 21.81 4.81
C TRP A 19 1.75 21.35 3.86
N LEU A 20 0.48 21.61 4.19
CA LEU A 20 -0.63 21.35 3.27
C LEU A 20 -0.38 22.09 1.96
N TYR A 21 -0.07 23.40 2.02
CA TYR A 21 0.17 24.24 0.84
C TYR A 21 1.35 23.78 -0.05
N GLN A 22 2.43 23.25 0.53
CA GLN A 22 3.63 22.84 -0.22
C GLN A 22 3.53 21.43 -0.82
N ASN A 23 2.66 20.58 -0.25
CA ASN A 23 2.42 19.20 -0.70
C ASN A 23 0.97 18.93 -1.20
N GLU A 24 0.16 19.97 -1.43
CA GLU A 24 -1.24 19.87 -1.91
C GLU A 24 -1.34 18.96 -3.14
N THR A 25 -0.42 19.14 -4.09
CA THR A 25 -0.39 18.41 -5.36
C THR A 25 -0.04 16.93 -5.13
N GLU A 26 0.96 16.64 -4.32
CA GLU A 26 1.37 15.28 -3.98
C GLU A 26 0.26 14.54 -3.23
N PHE A 27 -0.35 15.18 -2.23
CA PHE A 27 -1.47 14.61 -1.49
C PHE A 27 -2.65 14.31 -2.41
N THR A 28 -3.03 15.27 -3.26
CA THR A 28 -4.14 15.11 -4.20
C THR A 28 -3.88 13.99 -5.20
N ILE A 29 -2.67 13.92 -5.77
CA ILE A 29 -2.28 12.88 -6.73
C ILE A 29 -2.30 11.51 -6.05
N LEU A 30 -1.63 11.37 -4.91
CA LEU A 30 -1.53 10.10 -4.21
C LEU A 30 -2.88 9.61 -3.68
N PHE A 31 -3.70 10.51 -3.15
CA PHE A 31 -5.07 10.20 -2.74
C PHE A 31 -5.93 9.77 -3.93
N GLY A 32 -5.81 10.47 -5.06
CA GLY A 32 -6.47 10.10 -6.30
C GLY A 32 -6.06 8.71 -6.81
N ILE A 33 -4.76 8.39 -6.80
CA ILE A 33 -4.24 7.06 -7.16
C ILE A 33 -4.80 5.99 -6.22
N GLY A 34 -4.82 6.26 -4.91
CA GLY A 34 -5.42 5.35 -3.93
C GLY A 34 -6.90 5.07 -4.20
N LEU A 35 -7.69 6.11 -4.51
CA LEU A 35 -9.09 5.95 -4.90
C LEU A 35 -9.24 5.15 -6.19
N LEU A 36 -8.43 5.44 -7.21
CA LEU A 36 -8.43 4.66 -8.45
C LEU A 36 -8.17 3.19 -8.13
N ALA A 37 -7.12 2.86 -7.39
CA ALA A 37 -6.82 1.50 -6.98
C ALA A 37 -7.98 0.85 -6.18
N LEU A 38 -8.66 1.61 -5.33
CA LEU A 38 -9.79 1.14 -4.54
C LEU A 38 -11.02 0.77 -5.40
N PHE A 39 -11.23 1.45 -6.53
CA PHE A 39 -12.39 1.23 -7.40
C PHE A 39 -12.09 0.34 -8.61
N THR A 40 -10.94 0.53 -9.26
CA THR A 40 -10.59 -0.19 -10.49
C THR A 40 -10.26 -1.64 -10.22
N ASN A 41 -9.55 -1.96 -9.13
CA ASN A 41 -9.17 -3.34 -8.84
C ASN A 41 -10.36 -4.25 -8.51
N PRO A 42 -11.33 -3.85 -7.67
CA PRO A 42 -12.56 -4.63 -7.50
C PRO A 42 -13.38 -4.74 -8.79
N LEU A 43 -13.36 -3.72 -9.66
CA LEU A 43 -14.02 -3.78 -10.96
C LEU A 43 -13.36 -4.83 -11.88
N ILE A 44 -12.03 -4.92 -11.88
CA ILE A 44 -11.27 -5.97 -12.57
C ILE A 44 -11.68 -7.35 -12.04
N MET A 45 -11.63 -7.54 -10.71
CA MET A 45 -12.03 -8.79 -10.06
C MET A 45 -13.48 -9.18 -10.39
N TRP A 46 -14.41 -8.22 -10.32
CA TRP A 46 -15.81 -8.40 -10.68
C TRP A 46 -15.97 -8.82 -12.14
N THR A 47 -15.24 -8.17 -13.04
CA THR A 47 -15.29 -8.47 -14.48
C THR A 47 -14.84 -9.89 -14.76
N ILE A 48 -13.73 -10.32 -14.16
CA ILE A 48 -13.22 -11.69 -14.27
C ILE A 48 -14.23 -12.68 -13.70
N TRP A 49 -14.81 -12.39 -12.54
CA TRP A 49 -15.81 -13.25 -11.90
C TRP A 49 -17.10 -13.42 -12.72
N ARG A 50 -17.54 -12.36 -13.41
CA ARG A 50 -18.76 -12.39 -14.23
C ARG A 50 -18.55 -13.06 -15.59
N GLN A 51 -17.39 -12.86 -16.21
CA GLN A 51 -17.14 -13.29 -17.58
C GLN A 51 -16.46 -14.65 -17.61
N LYS A 52 -17.24 -15.71 -17.81
CA LYS A 52 -16.71 -17.10 -17.96
C LYS A 52 -15.56 -17.24 -18.97
N PRO A 53 -15.55 -16.53 -20.12
CA PRO A 53 -14.41 -16.60 -21.06
C PRO A 53 -13.09 -16.11 -20.48
N LEU A 54 -13.13 -15.28 -19.42
CA LEU A 54 -11.95 -14.80 -18.71
C LEU A 54 -11.43 -15.80 -17.67
N HIS A 55 -12.08 -16.96 -17.46
CA HIS A 55 -11.58 -17.95 -16.52
C HIS A 55 -10.41 -18.74 -17.15
N THR A 56 -9.23 -18.13 -17.17
CA THR A 56 -7.98 -18.74 -17.63
C THR A 56 -6.88 -18.54 -16.58
N GLY A 57 -5.77 -19.28 -16.72
CA GLY A 57 -4.63 -19.17 -15.80
C GLY A 57 -4.07 -17.74 -15.70
N CYS A 58 -4.00 -17.01 -16.81
CA CYS A 58 -3.55 -15.62 -16.80
C CYS A 58 -4.49 -14.72 -15.98
N PHE A 59 -5.79 -14.74 -16.27
CA PHE A 59 -6.75 -13.88 -15.56
C PHE A 59 -6.89 -14.27 -14.09
N PHE A 60 -6.58 -15.51 -13.72
CA PHE A 60 -6.41 -15.88 -12.32
C PHE A 60 -5.26 -15.08 -11.67
N ILE A 61 -4.08 -15.00 -12.29
CA ILE A 61 -2.97 -14.18 -11.77
C ILE A 61 -3.35 -12.69 -11.75
N ILE A 62 -4.05 -12.19 -12.78
CA ILE A 62 -4.53 -10.80 -12.82
C ILE A 62 -5.50 -10.51 -11.67
N ALA A 63 -6.41 -11.44 -11.34
CA ALA A 63 -7.32 -11.26 -10.21
C ALA A 63 -6.58 -11.20 -8.87
N GLN A 64 -5.50 -11.99 -8.71
CA GLN A 64 -4.65 -11.96 -7.52
C GLN A 64 -3.86 -10.65 -7.43
N LEU A 65 -3.37 -10.13 -8.57
CA LEU A 65 -2.67 -8.84 -8.64
C LEU A 65 -3.63 -7.69 -8.28
N ALA A 66 -4.84 -7.70 -8.83
CA ALA A 66 -5.88 -6.73 -8.47
C ALA A 66 -6.23 -6.81 -6.98
N LEU A 67 -6.28 -8.01 -6.39
CA LEU A 67 -6.50 -8.16 -4.95
C LEU A 67 -5.38 -7.50 -4.12
N ALA A 68 -4.10 -7.67 -4.51
CA ALA A 68 -2.99 -7.00 -3.85
C ALA A 68 -3.13 -5.47 -3.98
N ASP A 69 -3.31 -4.96 -5.19
CA ASP A 69 -3.42 -3.53 -5.45
C ASP A 69 -4.65 -2.88 -4.76
N PHE A 70 -5.74 -3.63 -4.57
CA PHE A 70 -6.88 -3.20 -3.75
C PHE A 70 -6.52 -3.06 -2.27
N ILE A 71 -5.77 -4.00 -1.70
CA ILE A 71 -5.35 -3.97 -0.29
C ILE A 71 -4.51 -2.72 -0.01
N VAL A 72 -3.55 -2.40 -0.87
CA VAL A 72 -2.76 -1.16 -0.72
C VAL A 72 -3.61 0.08 -0.95
N GLY A 73 -4.50 0.09 -1.96
CA GLY A 73 -5.42 1.21 -2.18
C GLY A 73 -6.25 1.52 -0.94
N ALA A 74 -6.84 0.50 -0.31
CA ALA A 74 -7.61 0.64 0.92
C ALA A 74 -6.77 1.11 2.12
N ALA A 75 -5.58 0.52 2.32
CA ALA A 75 -4.69 0.88 3.42
C ALA A 75 -4.16 2.31 3.28
N PHE A 76 -3.74 2.67 2.06
CA PHE A 76 -3.17 3.97 1.73
C PHE A 76 -4.22 5.08 1.82
N THR A 77 -5.39 4.91 1.17
CA THR A 77 -6.49 5.87 1.27
C THR A 77 -6.96 6.04 2.72
N GLY A 78 -7.08 4.95 3.48
CA GLY A 78 -7.42 5.02 4.90
C GLY A 78 -6.39 5.77 5.73
N THR A 79 -5.10 5.60 5.42
CA THR A 79 -4.01 6.34 6.08
C THR A 79 -4.05 7.83 5.75
N MET A 80 -4.30 8.19 4.49
CA MET A 80 -4.42 9.59 4.07
C MET A 80 -5.60 10.31 4.73
N ILE A 81 -6.77 9.66 4.81
CA ILE A 81 -7.93 10.23 5.52
C ILE A 81 -7.62 10.46 7.00
N LYS A 82 -6.99 9.47 7.67
CA LYS A 82 -6.60 9.61 9.09
C LYS A 82 -5.63 10.77 9.30
N ARG A 83 -4.71 11.01 8.36
CA ARG A 83 -3.75 12.12 8.41
C ARG A 83 -4.44 13.45 8.23
N PHE A 84 -5.32 13.57 7.23
CA PHE A 84 -6.11 14.77 6.99
C PHE A 84 -6.92 15.18 8.23
N ILE A 85 -7.65 14.24 8.83
CA ILE A 85 -8.45 14.50 10.05
C ILE A 85 -7.56 14.92 11.24
N ARG A 86 -6.37 14.33 11.39
CA ARG A 86 -5.45 14.67 12.50
C ARG A 86 -4.88 16.08 12.37
N ILE A 87 -4.52 16.48 11.15
CA ILE A 87 -3.99 17.81 10.85
C ILE A 87 -5.07 18.88 11.09
N GLU A 88 -6.29 18.69 10.57
CA GLU A 88 -7.39 19.63 10.77
C GLU A 88 -7.92 19.66 12.22
N GLY A 89 -7.80 18.55 12.94
CA GLY A 89 -8.28 18.37 14.31
C GLY A 89 -7.33 18.82 15.41
N TYR A 90 -6.12 19.30 15.09
CA TYR A 90 -5.09 19.75 16.07
C TYR A 90 -4.72 18.71 17.13
N LEU A 91 -4.92 17.43 16.82
CA LEU A 91 -4.58 16.34 17.71
C LEU A 91 -3.09 16.04 17.54
N GLY A 92 -2.31 16.15 18.62
CA GLY A 92 -0.87 15.89 18.59
C GLY A 92 -0.51 14.53 17.99
N GLU A 93 0.64 14.47 17.31
CA GLU A 93 1.18 13.29 16.63
C GLU A 93 1.79 12.28 17.61
N ILE A 94 0.96 11.60 18.39
CA ILE A 94 1.40 10.40 19.11
C ILE A 94 0.99 9.20 18.28
N ILE A 95 1.95 8.59 17.59
CA ILE A 95 1.75 7.32 16.89
C ILE A 95 2.18 6.17 17.78
N SER A 96 1.22 5.29 18.06
CA SER A 96 1.51 4.02 18.72
C SER A 96 2.23 3.06 17.76
N GLN A 97 3.01 2.14 18.33
CA GLN A 97 3.65 1.06 17.57
C GLN A 97 2.65 0.29 16.70
N LEU A 98 1.47 0.01 17.24
CA LEU A 98 0.42 -0.71 16.52
C LEU A 98 -0.08 0.07 15.30
N GLN A 99 -0.30 1.38 15.43
CA GLN A 99 -0.71 2.23 14.31
C GLN A 99 0.36 2.30 13.22
N CYS A 100 1.63 2.45 13.59
CA CYS A 100 2.75 2.43 12.64
C CYS A 100 2.81 1.10 11.86
N ALA A 101 2.67 -0.04 12.55
CA ALA A 101 2.64 -1.34 11.89
C ALA A 101 1.45 -1.48 10.93
N PHE A 102 0.25 -0.99 11.30
CA PHE A 102 -0.92 -1.01 10.43
C PHE A 102 -0.81 -0.08 9.21
N GLU A 103 -0.07 1.01 9.30
CA GLU A 103 0.16 1.90 8.15
C GLU A 103 1.24 1.35 7.21
N MET A 104 2.31 0.75 7.74
CA MET A 104 3.45 0.31 6.93
C MET A 104 3.29 -1.11 6.37
N ALA A 105 2.82 -2.06 7.18
CA ALA A 105 2.80 -3.47 6.80
C ALA A 105 1.99 -3.76 5.52
N PRO A 106 0.79 -3.17 5.32
CA PRO A 106 0.03 -3.39 4.08
C PRO A 106 0.74 -2.85 2.84
N ASN A 107 1.45 -1.72 2.95
CA ASN A 107 2.19 -1.13 1.83
C ASN A 107 3.33 -2.05 1.39
N TYR A 108 4.19 -2.47 2.33
CA TYR A 108 5.30 -3.39 2.03
C TYR A 108 4.79 -4.74 1.52
N PHE A 109 3.78 -5.31 2.20
CA PHE A 109 3.21 -6.59 1.80
C PHE A 109 2.64 -6.54 0.39
N SER A 110 1.85 -5.52 0.08
CA SER A 110 1.22 -5.40 -1.23
C SER A 110 2.22 -5.07 -2.33
N GLU A 111 3.23 -4.23 -2.07
CA GLU A 111 4.27 -3.93 -3.06
C GLU A 111 5.02 -5.21 -3.46
N SER A 112 5.46 -5.99 -2.46
CA SER A 112 6.15 -7.26 -2.67
C SER A 112 5.25 -8.29 -3.38
N ALA A 113 3.96 -8.34 -3.03
CA ALA A 113 2.99 -9.21 -3.69
C ALA A 113 2.73 -8.80 -5.15
N SER A 114 2.57 -7.50 -5.42
CA SER A 114 2.33 -7.00 -6.77
C SER A 114 3.54 -7.24 -7.67
N LEU A 115 4.75 -7.06 -7.15
CA LEU A 115 5.99 -7.37 -7.87
C LEU A 115 6.08 -8.87 -8.23
N SER A 116 5.88 -9.76 -7.25
CA SER A 116 5.98 -11.20 -7.46
C SER A 116 4.89 -11.73 -8.41
N LEU A 117 3.67 -11.19 -8.31
CA LEU A 117 2.54 -11.52 -9.20
C LEU A 117 2.74 -10.96 -10.61
N ALA A 118 3.32 -9.76 -10.76
CA ALA A 118 3.68 -9.21 -12.07
C ALA A 118 4.77 -10.05 -12.75
N LEU A 119 5.77 -10.52 -12.01
CA LEU A 119 6.78 -11.47 -12.51
C LEU A 119 6.15 -12.80 -12.91
N ALA A 120 5.25 -13.35 -12.08
CA ALA A 120 4.50 -14.57 -12.40
C ALA A 120 3.69 -14.42 -13.69
N LEU A 121 3.03 -13.27 -13.88
CA LEU A 121 2.30 -12.93 -15.10
C LEU A 121 3.23 -12.84 -16.32
N GLY A 122 4.40 -12.19 -16.17
CA GLY A 122 5.41 -12.13 -17.23
C GLY A 122 5.88 -13.52 -17.66
N CYS A 123 6.20 -14.39 -16.70
CA CYS A 123 6.58 -15.78 -16.95
C CYS A 123 5.47 -16.59 -17.62
N GLU A 124 4.22 -16.43 -17.19
CA GLU A 124 3.05 -17.08 -17.82
C GLU A 124 2.97 -16.73 -19.30
N ARG A 125 3.11 -15.43 -19.63
CA ARG A 125 3.06 -14.94 -21.01
C ARG A 125 4.23 -15.44 -21.86
N LEU A 126 5.42 -15.52 -21.27
CA LEU A 126 6.58 -16.10 -21.95
C LEU A 126 6.38 -17.60 -22.25
N LEU A 127 5.83 -18.37 -21.31
CA LEU A 127 5.55 -19.80 -21.51
C LEU A 127 4.46 -20.03 -22.57
N ALA A 128 3.41 -19.20 -22.56
CA ALA A 128 2.35 -19.25 -23.55
C ALA A 128 2.87 -18.98 -24.97
N ALA A 129 3.81 -18.03 -25.12
CA ALA A 129 4.45 -17.71 -26.40
C ALA A 129 5.46 -18.77 -26.86
N ALA A 130 6.30 -19.28 -25.95
CA ALA A 130 7.37 -20.21 -26.28
C ALA A 130 6.89 -21.65 -26.50
N MET A 131 5.85 -22.09 -25.77
CA MET A 131 5.39 -23.49 -25.78
C MET A 131 3.85 -23.59 -25.75
N PRO A 132 3.15 -23.07 -26.78
CA PRO A 132 1.69 -22.89 -26.75
C PRO A 132 0.91 -24.19 -26.49
N ILE A 133 1.30 -25.30 -27.13
CA ILE A 133 0.58 -26.59 -27.02
C ILE A 133 0.68 -27.17 -25.60
N LYS A 134 1.90 -27.23 -25.05
CA LYS A 134 2.12 -27.76 -23.69
C LYS A 134 1.49 -26.86 -22.64
N PHE A 135 1.56 -25.55 -22.86
CA PHE A 135 1.00 -24.54 -21.97
C PHE A 135 -0.53 -24.63 -21.90
N MET A 136 -1.23 -24.72 -23.03
CA MET A 136 -2.70 -24.81 -23.04
C MET A 136 -3.25 -25.97 -22.20
N ALA A 137 -2.55 -27.11 -22.19
CA ALA A 137 -2.92 -28.27 -21.40
C ALA A 137 -2.71 -28.11 -19.88
N HIS A 138 -1.82 -27.20 -19.45
CA HIS A 138 -1.39 -27.06 -18.05
C HIS A 138 -1.52 -25.66 -17.47
N GLN A 139 -2.09 -24.70 -18.21
CA GLN A 139 -2.15 -23.28 -17.87
C GLN A 139 -2.63 -23.00 -16.43
N TRP A 140 -3.65 -23.72 -15.97
CA TRP A 140 -4.20 -23.57 -14.62
C TRP A 140 -3.25 -24.05 -13.53
N LYS A 141 -2.57 -25.18 -13.76
CA LYS A 141 -1.58 -25.71 -12.80
C LYS A 141 -0.37 -24.78 -12.71
N ILE A 142 0.09 -24.26 -13.85
CA ILE A 142 1.19 -23.29 -13.92
C ILE A 142 0.81 -22.01 -13.19
N ALA A 143 -0.36 -21.43 -13.49
CA ALA A 143 -0.82 -20.20 -12.86
C ALA A 143 -1.05 -20.35 -11.35
N TYR A 144 -1.62 -21.48 -10.92
CA TYR A 144 -1.80 -21.78 -9.51
C TYR A 144 -0.46 -21.92 -8.79
N ALA A 145 0.48 -22.70 -9.32
CA ALA A 145 1.81 -22.85 -8.74
C ALA A 145 2.56 -21.51 -8.67
N ALA A 146 2.51 -20.73 -9.74
CA ALA A 146 3.12 -19.40 -9.79
C ALA A 146 2.48 -18.45 -8.76
N SER A 147 1.16 -18.51 -8.57
CA SER A 147 0.47 -17.72 -7.55
C SER A 147 0.89 -18.12 -6.14
N VAL A 148 0.99 -19.43 -5.85
CA VAL A 148 1.47 -19.91 -4.53
C VAL A 148 2.87 -19.36 -4.24
N VAL A 149 3.79 -19.47 -5.20
CA VAL A 149 5.16 -18.92 -5.05
C VAL A 149 5.13 -17.40 -4.91
N ALA A 150 4.30 -16.71 -5.68
CA ALA A 150 4.18 -15.26 -5.63
C ALA A 150 3.68 -14.78 -4.26
N TRP A 151 2.79 -15.52 -3.59
CA TRP A 151 2.29 -15.17 -2.25
C TRP A 151 3.23 -15.55 -1.11
N THR A 152 4.13 -16.53 -1.28
CA THR A 152 5.08 -16.87 -0.19
C THR A 152 6.12 -15.79 0.03
N ILE A 153 6.56 -15.11 -1.05
CA ILE A 153 7.54 -14.02 -1.00
C ILE A 153 7.10 -12.86 -0.09
N PRO A 154 5.93 -12.21 -0.31
CA PRO A 154 5.46 -11.10 0.52
C PRO A 154 5.12 -11.53 1.95
N ILE A 155 4.70 -12.78 2.18
CA ILE A 155 4.49 -13.30 3.53
C ILE A 155 5.81 -13.33 4.30
N LEU A 156 6.87 -13.85 3.68
CA LEU A 156 8.20 -13.87 4.30
C LEU A 156 8.72 -12.45 4.55
N ASP A 157 8.62 -11.58 3.55
CA ASP A 157 9.10 -10.19 3.65
C ASP A 157 8.35 -9.36 4.71
N CYS A 158 7.02 -9.48 4.76
CA CYS A 158 6.23 -8.83 5.80
C CYS A 158 6.50 -9.42 7.19
N SER A 159 6.71 -10.74 7.29
CA SER A 159 7.02 -11.39 8.56
C SER A 159 8.35 -10.93 9.14
N THR A 160 9.40 -10.81 8.32
CA THR A 160 10.71 -10.32 8.77
C THR A 160 10.61 -8.86 9.21
N MET A 161 9.87 -8.03 8.47
CA MET A 161 9.60 -6.65 8.84
C MET A 161 8.92 -6.57 10.23
N LEU A 162 7.84 -7.32 10.44
CA LEU A 162 7.10 -7.31 11.71
C LEU A 162 7.95 -7.83 12.89
N ILE A 163 8.80 -8.84 12.67
CA ILE A 163 9.73 -9.34 13.70
C ILE A 163 10.74 -8.26 14.07
N VAL A 164 11.37 -7.62 13.08
CA VAL A 164 12.33 -6.53 13.31
C VAL A 164 11.68 -5.36 14.04
N MET A 165 10.45 -5.03 13.66
CA MET A 165 9.63 -4.00 14.31
C MET A 165 9.35 -4.32 15.79
N ASN A 166 9.02 -5.58 16.10
CA ASN A 166 8.76 -6.00 17.46
C ASN A 166 10.01 -6.00 18.35
N LEU A 167 11.19 -6.31 17.77
CA LEU A 167 12.47 -6.29 18.47
C LEU A 167 12.99 -4.87 18.74
N SER A 168 12.49 -3.85 18.06
CA SER A 168 12.99 -2.47 18.17
C SER A 168 11.85 -1.43 18.12
N PRO A 169 10.94 -1.43 19.11
CA PRO A 169 9.73 -0.61 19.09
C PRO A 169 10.01 0.90 19.06
N SER A 170 11.04 1.35 19.78
CA SER A 170 11.45 2.77 19.81
C SER A 170 11.98 3.25 18.45
N LYS A 171 12.81 2.44 17.78
CA LYS A 171 13.31 2.76 16.44
C LYS A 171 12.19 2.82 15.41
N MET A 172 11.18 1.96 15.54
CA MET A 172 10.05 1.92 14.63
C MET A 172 9.12 3.12 14.81
N VAL A 173 8.77 3.49 16.04
CA VAL A 173 8.01 4.71 16.29
C VAL A 173 8.78 5.91 15.75
N ASN A 174 10.10 5.97 15.96
CA ASN A 174 10.95 7.02 15.40
C ASN A 174 10.97 6.99 13.87
N PHE A 175 11.03 5.82 13.23
CA PHE A 175 11.00 5.67 11.78
C PHE A 175 9.67 6.13 11.18
N CYS A 176 8.53 5.73 11.75
CA CYS A 176 7.23 6.23 11.32
C CYS A 176 7.11 7.74 11.58
N THR A 177 7.55 8.21 12.74
CA THR A 177 7.59 9.64 13.07
C THR A 177 8.50 10.41 12.11
N SER A 178 9.63 9.83 11.69
CA SER A 178 10.58 10.46 10.77
C SER A 178 10.16 10.38 9.32
N ALA A 179 9.57 9.27 8.88
CA ALA A 179 8.94 9.16 7.56
C ALA A 179 7.79 10.17 7.41
N MET A 180 7.16 10.52 8.54
CA MET A 180 6.22 11.64 8.65
C MET A 180 6.89 12.99 8.94
N ALA A 181 8.15 13.03 9.39
CA ALA A 181 8.92 14.25 9.63
C ALA A 181 9.86 14.61 8.47
N VAL A 182 9.92 13.83 7.37
CA VAL A 182 10.52 14.28 6.11
C VAL A 182 9.73 15.47 5.53
N THR A 183 8.49 15.68 6.00
CA THR A 183 7.74 16.94 5.89
C THR A 183 7.97 17.86 7.10
N LYS A 184 9.18 17.87 7.67
CA LYS A 184 9.73 18.94 8.51
C LYS A 184 11.10 19.24 7.92
N GLY A 185 11.08 19.94 6.79
CA GLY A 185 12.27 20.47 6.14
C GLY A 185 13.11 21.17 7.19
N GLY A 186 14.38 20.77 7.26
CA GLY A 186 15.35 21.38 8.14
C GLY A 186 15.49 22.86 7.82
N VAL A 187 15.20 23.67 8.84
CA VAL A 187 15.97 24.86 9.23
C VAL A 187 16.04 24.84 10.74
#